data_AF-A0A2D8RC81-F1
#
_entry.id   AF-A0A2D8RC81-F1
#
_cell.length_a   1.000
_cell.length_b   1.000
_cell.length_c   1.000
_cell.angle_alpha   90.00
_cell.angle_beta   90.00
_cell.angle_gamma   90.00
#
_symmetry.space_group_name_H-M   'P 1'
#
loop_
_entity.id
_entity.type
_entity.pdbx_description
1 polymer ?
#
loop_
_entity_poly.entity_id
_entity_poly.type
_entity_poly.pdbx_seq_one_letter_code
_entity_poly.pdbx_strand_id
1 'polypeptide(L)'
;MIVDYKIVDRGHIVSGHRAGQNKKLEVELEQYDAAWPKDLSENRSIGGRTQTLLRRIDEQFTCRTVPIMQESTSDKMLEFLSSVAGGESFVFDAFGDMRGSDNPFRVMLVGDYTRSRVNRFEKYRYSFTVRKINEG
;
A
#
# COMPACT_ATOMS: atom_id res chain seq x y z
N MET A 1 -11.30 -1.11 4.59
CA MET A 1 -10.50 -0.53 3.48
C MET A 1 -11.04 -1.04 2.17
N ILE A 2 -11.11 -0.13 1.21
CA ILE A 2 -11.26 -0.42 -0.21
C ILE A 2 -10.09 0.12 -1.00
N VAL A 3 -9.69 -0.65 -2.00
CA VAL A 3 -8.80 -0.19 -3.07
C VAL A 3 -9.44 -0.37 -4.43
N ASP A 4 -9.25 0.62 -5.30
CA ASP A 4 -9.55 0.54 -6.74
C ASP A 4 -8.23 0.63 -7.50
N TYR A 5 -7.88 -0.46 -8.20
CA TYR A 5 -6.60 -0.61 -8.87
C TYR A 5 -6.77 -1.23 -10.26
N LYS A 6 -5.79 -0.98 -11.11
CA LYS A 6 -5.67 -1.61 -12.43
C LYS A 6 -4.77 -2.83 -12.33
N ILE A 7 -5.24 -3.98 -12.79
CA ILE A 7 -4.43 -5.20 -12.81
C ILE A 7 -3.26 -5.03 -13.77
N VAL A 8 -2.05 -5.33 -13.30
CA VAL A 8 -0.83 -5.41 -14.10
C VAL A 8 -0.27 -6.82 -13.97
N ASP A 9 0.04 -7.46 -15.10
CA ASP A 9 0.61 -8.80 -15.06
C ASP A 9 2.05 -8.76 -14.54
N ARG A 10 2.24 -9.27 -13.34
CA ARG A 10 3.55 -9.47 -12.70
C ARG A 10 3.72 -10.91 -12.19
N GLY A 11 3.01 -11.86 -12.78
CA GLY A 11 3.05 -13.28 -12.38
C GLY A 11 2.05 -13.71 -11.32
N HIS A 12 1.19 -12.79 -10.83
CA HIS A 12 0.12 -13.07 -9.88
C HIS A 12 -1.20 -12.46 -10.36
N ILE A 13 -1.91 -13.18 -11.22
CA ILE A 13 -3.27 -12.85 -11.66
C ILE A 13 -4.22 -13.96 -11.19
N VAL A 14 -5.29 -13.57 -10.52
CA VAL A 14 -6.36 -14.46 -10.06
C VAL A 14 -7.07 -15.06 -11.27
N SER A 15 -7.44 -16.33 -11.19
CA SER A 15 -8.18 -17.00 -12.26
C SER A 15 -9.43 -16.22 -12.67
N GLY A 16 -9.61 -16.02 -13.99
CA GLY A 16 -10.71 -15.24 -14.56
C GLY A 16 -10.47 -13.73 -14.61
N HIS A 17 -9.38 -13.22 -14.03
CA HIS A 17 -8.96 -11.83 -14.19
C HIS A 17 -8.05 -11.66 -15.41
N ARG A 18 -7.94 -10.42 -15.90
CA ARG A 18 -7.09 -10.07 -17.04
C ARG A 18 -6.34 -8.77 -16.76
N ALA A 19 -5.09 -8.70 -17.20
CA ALA A 19 -4.31 -7.48 -17.16
C ALA A 19 -5.04 -6.32 -17.85
N GLY A 20 -4.92 -5.13 -17.28
CA GLY A 20 -5.58 -3.92 -17.74
C GLY A 20 -7.01 -3.70 -17.24
N GLN A 21 -7.64 -4.69 -16.59
CA GLN A 21 -8.94 -4.52 -15.95
C GLN A 21 -8.82 -3.69 -14.67
N ASN A 22 -9.82 -2.84 -14.40
CA ASN A 22 -9.95 -2.21 -13.09
C ASN A 22 -10.71 -3.15 -12.14
N LYS A 23 -10.24 -3.25 -10.90
CA LYS A 23 -10.84 -4.08 -9.85
C LYS A 23 -10.92 -3.32 -8.54
N LYS A 24 -11.93 -3.69 -7.76
CA LYS A 24 -12.06 -3.30 -6.38
C LYS A 24 -11.76 -4.47 -5.46
N LEU A 25 -11.05 -4.18 -4.38
CA LEU A 25 -10.78 -5.13 -3.31
C LEU A 25 -11.15 -4.48 -1.98
N GLU A 26 -11.96 -5.18 -1.20
CA GLU A 26 -12.32 -4.81 0.17
C GLU A 26 -11.59 -5.75 1.14
N VAL A 27 -10.86 -5.15 2.07
CA VAL A 27 -10.16 -5.86 3.15
C VAL A 27 -10.23 -5.02 4.42
N GLU A 28 -10.41 -5.69 5.56
CA GLU A 28 -10.38 -5.03 6.86
C GLU A 28 -8.94 -4.78 7.32
N LEU A 29 -8.69 -3.59 7.88
CA LEU A 29 -7.40 -3.19 8.42
C LEU A 29 -7.39 -3.35 9.94
N GLU A 30 -6.34 -4.00 10.44
CA GLU A 30 -5.97 -4.04 11.86
C GLU A 30 -5.18 -2.79 12.26
N GLN A 31 -4.44 -2.19 11.31
CA GLN A 31 -3.59 -1.02 11.53
C GLN A 31 -3.70 -0.07 10.34
N TYR A 32 -3.81 1.22 10.65
CA TYR A 32 -3.77 2.33 9.71
C TYR A 32 -3.20 3.57 10.40
N ASP A 33 -1.88 3.76 10.28
CA ASP A 33 -1.16 4.83 10.97
C ASP A 33 -0.53 5.81 9.98
N ALA A 34 -0.78 7.11 10.20
CA ALA A 34 -0.18 8.17 9.42
C ALA A 34 1.23 8.53 9.92
N ALA A 35 2.14 8.78 8.99
CA ALA A 35 3.50 9.21 9.25
C ALA A 35 3.92 10.27 8.23
N TRP A 36 4.83 11.16 8.63
CA TRP A 36 5.39 12.21 7.77
C TRP A 36 6.91 12.10 7.68
N PRO A 37 7.45 11.01 7.10
CA PRO A 37 8.89 10.85 6.94
C PRO A 37 9.48 12.03 6.16
N LYS A 38 10.59 12.55 6.69
CA LYS A 38 11.35 13.64 6.10
C LYS A 38 12.49 13.07 5.28
N ASP A 39 12.59 13.52 4.04
CA ASP A 39 13.75 13.30 3.21
C ASP A 39 14.74 14.45 3.42
N LEU A 40 15.87 14.14 4.07
CA LEU A 40 16.91 15.08 4.45
C LEU A 40 18.20 14.75 3.69
N SER A 41 18.91 15.78 3.24
CA SER A 41 20.29 15.67 2.76
C SER A 41 21.19 16.38 3.76
N GLU A 42 22.12 15.63 4.36
CA GLU A 42 23.06 16.16 5.34
C GLU A 42 24.47 16.20 4.75
N ASN A 43 25.14 17.33 4.93
CA ASN A 43 26.54 17.50 4.56
C ASN A 43 27.33 17.96 5.79
N ARG A 44 28.33 17.16 6.19
CA ARG A 44 29.18 17.45 7.33
C ARG A 44 30.54 17.94 6.86
N SER A 45 30.82 19.21 7.14
CA SER A 45 32.13 19.81 6.88
C SER A 45 33.24 19.21 7.75
N ILE A 46 34.48 19.30 7.28
CA ILE A 46 35.69 18.83 8.01
C ILE A 46 35.82 19.52 9.38
N GLY A 47 35.39 20.78 9.50
CA GLY A 47 35.37 21.53 10.76
C GLY A 47 34.22 21.16 11.71
N GLY A 48 33.43 20.12 11.40
CA GLY A 48 32.38 19.60 12.26
C GLY A 48 31.02 20.29 12.14
N ARG A 49 30.89 21.35 11.31
CA ARG A 49 29.58 21.95 11.02
C ARG A 49 28.77 21.04 10.10
N THR A 50 27.52 20.79 10.47
CA THR A 50 26.54 20.05 9.67
C THR A 50 25.58 21.03 9.01
N GLN A 51 25.37 20.88 7.71
CA GLN A 51 24.28 21.52 6.97
C GLN A 51 23.23 20.47 6.66
N THR A 52 21.97 20.76 6.97
CA THR A 52 20.84 19.89 6.68
C THR A 52 19.90 20.58 5.70
N LEU A 53 19.70 19.98 4.53
CA LEU A 53 18.75 20.42 3.52
C LEU A 53 17.51 19.51 3.58
N LEU A 54 16.35 20.08 3.90
CA LEU A 54 15.07 19.40 3.79
C LEU A 54 14.66 19.34 2.30
N ARG A 55 14.55 18.13 1.74
CA ARG A 55 14.15 17.91 0.35
C ARG A 55 12.64 17.78 0.23
N ARG A 56 12.04 16.89 1.03
CA ARG A 56 10.62 16.57 0.97
C ARG A 56 10.10 16.06 2.31
N ILE A 57 8.81 16.23 2.54
CA ILE A 57 8.06 15.52 3.57
C ILE A 57 6.92 14.81 2.84
N ASP A 58 6.86 13.49 2.96
CA ASP A 58 5.79 12.69 2.34
C ASP A 58 4.78 12.29 3.39
N GLU A 59 3.50 12.45 3.11
CA GLU A 59 2.45 11.82 3.90
C GLU A 59 2.33 10.34 3.52
N GLN A 60 2.64 9.47 4.48
CA GLN A 60 2.62 8.02 4.32
C GLN A 60 1.66 7.38 5.32
N PHE A 61 1.06 6.26 4.93
CA PHE A 61 0.17 5.48 5.78
C PHE A 61 0.65 4.04 5.83
N THR A 62 0.98 3.57 7.03
CA THR A 62 1.32 2.16 7.27
C THR A 62 0.05 1.38 7.51
N CYS A 63 -0.18 0.39 6.66
CA CYS A 63 -1.38 -0.42 6.66
C CYS A 63 -1.04 -1.85 7.06
N ARG A 64 -1.89 -2.47 7.88
CA ARG A 64 -1.82 -3.90 8.20
C ARG A 64 -3.21 -4.49 8.18
N THR A 65 -3.41 -5.57 7.44
CA THR A 65 -4.72 -6.23 7.37
C THR A 65 -5.00 -7.03 8.65
N VAL A 66 -6.26 -7.30 8.92
CA VAL A 66 -6.61 -8.44 9.79
C VAL A 66 -6.13 -9.75 9.15
N PRO A 67 -5.94 -10.84 9.90
CA PRO A 67 -5.60 -12.14 9.33
C PRO A 67 -6.70 -12.62 8.36
N ILE A 68 -6.37 -12.67 7.07
CA ILE A 68 -7.27 -13.12 6.01
C ILE A 68 -7.35 -14.65 6.08
N MET A 69 -8.56 -15.17 6.28
CA MET A 69 -8.80 -16.62 6.38
C MET A 69 -9.24 -17.26 5.06
N GLN A 70 -9.78 -16.45 4.13
CA GLN A 70 -10.27 -16.94 2.85
C GLN A 70 -9.17 -16.84 1.78
N GLU A 71 -8.82 -17.97 1.17
CA GLU A 71 -7.77 -18.06 0.14
C GLU A 71 -8.06 -17.13 -1.04
N SER A 72 -9.29 -17.11 -1.55
CA SER A 72 -9.65 -16.22 -2.67
C SER A 72 -9.47 -14.73 -2.37
N THR A 73 -9.56 -14.32 -1.11
CA THR A 73 -9.31 -12.93 -0.70
C THR A 73 -7.82 -12.66 -0.55
N SER A 74 -7.07 -13.66 -0.06
CA SER A 74 -5.61 -13.63 -0.01
C SER A 74 -5.01 -13.53 -1.42
N ASP A 75 -5.53 -14.27 -2.39
CA ASP A 75 -5.08 -14.22 -3.79
C ASP A 75 -5.35 -12.87 -4.43
N LYS A 76 -6.52 -12.29 -4.19
CA LYS A 76 -6.84 -10.93 -4.64
C LYS A 76 -5.94 -9.88 -4.00
N MET A 77 -5.58 -10.04 -2.72
CA MET A 77 -4.64 -9.16 -2.05
C MET A 77 -3.25 -9.26 -2.68
N LEU A 78 -2.81 -10.47 -3.04
CA LEU A 78 -1.54 -10.68 -3.71
C LEU A 78 -1.53 -10.11 -5.14
N GLU A 79 -2.61 -10.30 -5.90
CA GLU A 79 -2.79 -9.69 -7.22
C GLU A 79 -2.76 -8.17 -7.13
N PHE A 80 -3.48 -7.58 -6.18
CA PHE A 80 -3.47 -6.14 -5.92
C PHE A 80 -2.06 -5.63 -5.64
N LEU A 81 -1.39 -6.18 -4.62
CA LEU A 81 -0.06 -5.74 -4.20
C LEU A 81 0.98 -5.92 -5.31
N SER A 82 0.90 -7.02 -6.05
CA SER A 82 1.76 -7.25 -7.21
C SER A 82 1.47 -6.26 -8.34
N SER A 83 0.20 -5.94 -8.60
CA SER A 83 -0.20 -5.01 -9.66
C SER A 83 0.30 -3.59 -9.42
N VAL A 84 0.47 -3.18 -8.15
CA VAL A 84 0.90 -1.82 -7.77
C VAL A 84 2.37 -1.74 -7.32
N ALA A 85 3.09 -2.88 -7.34
CA ALA A 85 4.47 -2.96 -6.88
C ALA A 85 5.46 -2.14 -7.72
N GLY A 86 5.10 -1.77 -8.96
CA GLY A 86 5.93 -0.94 -9.82
C GLY A 86 5.78 0.56 -9.59
N GLY A 87 4.99 0.98 -8.60
CA GLY A 87 4.65 2.38 -8.39
C GLY A 87 3.44 2.84 -9.21
N GLU A 88 2.59 1.93 -9.66
CA GLU A 88 1.29 2.28 -10.20
C GLU A 88 0.44 2.99 -9.14
N SER A 89 -0.26 4.05 -9.55
CA SER A 89 -1.22 4.72 -8.67
C SER A 89 -2.52 3.93 -8.56
N PHE A 90 -3.12 3.93 -7.38
CA PHE A 90 -4.44 3.36 -7.14
C PHE A 90 -5.25 4.27 -6.19
N VAL A 91 -6.56 4.06 -6.14
CA VAL A 91 -7.43 4.76 -5.17
C VAL A 91 -7.48 3.91 -3.92
N PHE A 92 -7.30 4.54 -2.77
CA PHE A 92 -7.32 3.91 -1.47
C PHE A 92 -8.30 4.65 -0.57
N ASP A 93 -9.10 3.89 0.15
CA ASP A 93 -10.03 4.36 1.16
C ASP A 93 -9.89 3.47 2.40
N ALA A 94 -9.35 4.00 3.49
CA ALA A 94 -9.10 3.21 4.70
C ALA A 94 -10.41 2.74 5.36
N PHE A 95 -11.41 3.62 5.35
CA PHE A 95 -12.66 3.47 6.11
C PHE A 95 -13.87 3.14 5.25
N GLY A 96 -13.74 3.21 3.92
CA GLY A 96 -14.78 2.79 2.97
C GLY A 96 -15.03 1.27 2.95
N ASP A 97 -16.20 0.93 2.43
CA ASP A 97 -16.74 -0.42 2.27
C ASP A 97 -17.44 -0.59 0.90
N MET A 98 -17.85 -1.81 0.54
CA MET A 98 -18.41 -2.06 -0.80
C MET A 98 -19.75 -1.35 -1.04
N ARG A 99 -20.35 -0.76 0.00
CA ARG A 99 -21.62 -0.02 -0.05
C ARG A 99 -21.41 1.48 -0.21
N GLY A 100 -20.25 2.00 0.19
CA GLY A 100 -19.94 3.43 0.08
C GLY A 100 -18.47 3.75 0.33
N SER A 101 -17.98 4.75 -0.40
CA SER A 101 -16.69 5.37 -0.10
C SER A 101 -16.86 6.41 1.01
N ASP A 102 -15.88 6.53 1.89
CA ASP A 102 -15.81 7.55 2.93
C ASP A 102 -14.89 8.70 2.48
N ASN A 103 -13.57 8.44 2.44
CA ASN A 103 -12.59 9.44 2.03
C ASN A 103 -11.53 8.80 1.10
N PRO A 104 -11.88 8.57 -0.18
CA PRO A 104 -10.97 7.96 -1.13
C PRO A 104 -9.91 8.97 -1.59
N PHE A 105 -8.65 8.54 -1.65
CA PHE A 105 -7.57 9.35 -2.22
C PHE A 105 -6.60 8.51 -3.04
N ARG A 106 -5.91 9.16 -3.98
CA ARG A 106 -4.94 8.51 -4.85
C ARG A 106 -3.62 8.32 -4.11
N VAL A 107 -3.09 7.10 -4.16
CA VAL A 107 -1.85 6.71 -3.50
C VAL A 107 -0.94 5.88 -4.41
N MET A 108 0.29 5.70 -3.97
CA MET A 108 1.24 4.72 -4.49
C MET A 108 1.78 3.85 -3.37
N LEU A 109 2.16 2.61 -3.69
CA LEU A 109 2.91 1.76 -2.79
C LEU A 109 4.30 2.37 -2.51
N VAL A 110 4.77 2.28 -1.27
CA VAL A 110 6.11 2.70 -0.83
C VAL A 110 6.85 1.48 -0.30
N GLY A 111 8.00 1.19 -0.90
CA GLY A 111 8.82 0.05 -0.53
C GLY A 111 8.12 -1.29 -0.79
N ASP A 112 8.61 -2.33 -0.12
CA ASP A 112 8.07 -3.68 -0.26
C ASP A 112 6.86 -3.90 0.65
N TYR A 113 5.92 -4.72 0.18
CA TYR A 113 4.90 -5.29 1.05
C TYR A 113 5.39 -6.58 1.68
N THR A 114 4.80 -6.94 2.82
CA THR A 114 5.11 -8.19 3.52
C THR A 114 3.87 -9.05 3.63
N ARG A 115 4.05 -10.37 3.46
CA ARG A 115 3.03 -11.39 3.71
C ARG A 115 3.52 -12.33 4.80
N SER A 116 2.83 -12.34 5.93
CA SER A 116 3.19 -13.13 7.10
C SER A 116 2.10 -14.16 7.42
N ARG A 117 2.49 -15.41 7.67
CA ARG A 117 1.57 -16.45 8.13
C ARG A 117 1.25 -16.24 9.61
N VAL A 118 -0.02 -16.29 9.96
CA VAL A 118 -0.52 -16.17 11.34
C VAL A 118 -0.86 -17.54 11.88
N ASN A 119 -0.04 -18.02 12.83
CA ASN A 119 -0.15 -19.34 13.45
C ASN A 119 0.02 -20.51 12.46
N ARG A 120 -0.32 -21.73 12.89
CA ARG A 120 -0.25 -22.96 12.07
C ARG A 120 -1.36 -23.05 11.02
N PHE A 121 -2.40 -22.22 11.12
CA PHE A 121 -3.46 -22.14 10.12
C PHE A 121 -2.98 -21.30 8.92
N GLU A 122 -3.52 -21.53 7.73
CA GLU A 122 -3.18 -20.82 6.49
C GLU A 122 -3.78 -19.41 6.46
N LYS A 123 -3.65 -18.68 7.56
CA LYS A 123 -4.10 -17.29 7.67
C LYS A 123 -2.94 -16.39 7.30
N TYR A 124 -3.17 -15.46 6.39
CA TYR A 124 -2.14 -14.50 5.98
C TYR A 124 -2.50 -13.10 6.44
N ARG A 125 -1.49 -12.40 6.94
CA ARG A 125 -1.55 -10.97 7.24
C ARG A 125 -0.64 -10.24 6.26
N TYR A 126 -1.14 -9.14 5.71
CA TYR A 126 -0.39 -8.30 4.79
C TYR A 126 -0.08 -6.97 5.46
N SER A 127 1.16 -6.52 5.35
CA SER A 127 1.57 -5.17 5.77
C SER A 127 2.20 -4.45 4.59
N PHE A 128 1.83 -3.19 4.40
CA PHE A 128 2.31 -2.37 3.29
C PHE A 128 2.20 -0.89 3.65
N THR A 129 3.00 -0.05 3.00
CA THR A 129 2.96 1.40 3.19
C THR A 129 2.53 2.06 1.91
N VAL A 130 1.66 3.06 2.01
CA VAL A 130 1.22 3.88 0.87
C VAL A 130 1.59 5.33 1.10
N ARG A 131 1.90 6.08 0.03
CA ARG A 131 2.04 7.53 0.08
C ARG A 131 0.94 8.18 -0.73
N LYS A 132 0.42 9.31 -0.24
CA LYS A 132 -0.52 10.13 -1.01
C LYS A 132 0.18 10.75 -2.22
N ILE A 133 -0.49 10.74 -3.37
CA ILE A 133 -0.04 11.48 -4.54
C ILE A 133 -0.68 12.87 -4.45
N ASN A 134 0.13 13.90 -4.30
CA ASN A 134 -0.36 15.28 -4.43
C ASN A 134 -0.58 15.54 -5.93
N GLU A 135 -1.84 15.74 -6.32
CA GLU A 135 -2.15 16.36 -7.62
C GLU A 135 -1.71 17.83 -7.49
N GLY A 136 -0.71 18.21 -8.29
CA GLY A 136 -0.11 19.55 -8.26
C GLY A 136 -1.00 20.64 -8.82
#